data_AF-A0A7S4CZQ0-F1
#
_entry.id   AF-A0A7S4CZQ0-F1
#
_cell.length_a   1.000
_cell.length_b   1.000
_cell.length_c   1.000
_cell.angle_alpha   90.00
_cell.angle_beta   90.00
_cell.angle_gamma   90.00
#
_symmetry.space_group_name_H-M   'P 1'
#
loop_
_entity.id
_entity.type
_entity.pdbx_description
1 polymer ?
#
loop_
_entity_poly.entity_id
_entity_poly.type
_entity_poly.pdbx_seq_one_letter_code
_entity_poly.pdbx_strand_id
1 'polypeptide(L)'
;KRCGFCAFSRTGKDQEAYYLPSKEVVRRAKEAAGLGATEVCVQAGLPLRDAEGVRFTGHTYLQLVADIKAAVPDLHVHALSPEEVVYGAQTAKLSVREFIALAVEAGVGSL
;
A
#
# COMPACT_ATOMS: atom_id res chain seq x y z
N LYS A 1 -12.84 -7.28 -2.99
CA LYS A 1 -13.68 -7.28 -4.22
C LYS A 1 -13.42 -8.57 -5.03
N ARG A 2 -14.24 -8.90 -6.03
CA ARG A 2 -14.00 -10.04 -6.96
C ARG A 2 -13.91 -9.50 -8.39
N CYS A 3 -12.73 -9.53 -8.99
CA CYS A 3 -12.46 -9.04 -10.33
C CYS A 3 -12.22 -10.23 -11.27
N GLY A 4 -13.06 -10.39 -12.30
CA GLY A 4 -13.12 -11.60 -13.13
C GLY A 4 -11.87 -11.88 -13.99
N PHE A 5 -11.00 -10.89 -14.17
CA PHE A 5 -9.78 -11.01 -14.97
C PHE A 5 -8.49 -10.87 -14.14
N CYS A 6 -8.60 -10.67 -12.82
CA CYS A 6 -7.43 -10.47 -11.96
C CYS A 6 -6.99 -11.80 -11.33
N ALA A 7 -5.74 -12.20 -11.57
CA ALA A 7 -5.14 -13.37 -10.92
C ALA A 7 -5.10 -13.25 -9.38
N PHE A 8 -5.08 -12.01 -8.85
CA PHE A 8 -5.15 -11.73 -7.41
C PHE A 8 -6.59 -11.64 -6.86
N SER A 9 -7.62 -11.98 -7.64
CA SER A 9 -9.00 -12.10 -7.14
C SER A 9 -9.14 -13.36 -6.27
N ARG A 10 -8.54 -13.32 -5.08
CA ARG A 10 -8.46 -14.39 -4.09
C ARG A 10 -9.08 -13.95 -2.77
N THR A 11 -9.48 -14.91 -1.96
CA THR A 11 -9.86 -14.75 -0.56
C THR A 11 -8.65 -14.99 0.33
N GLY A 12 -8.68 -14.48 1.58
CA GLY A 12 -7.59 -14.72 2.54
C GLY A 12 -7.43 -16.19 2.98
N LYS A 13 -8.28 -17.11 2.48
CA LYS A 13 -8.17 -18.56 2.73
C LYS A 13 -7.53 -19.31 1.56
N ASP A 14 -7.30 -18.65 0.43
CA ASP A 14 -6.66 -19.29 -0.71
C ASP A 14 -5.17 -19.48 -0.41
N GLN A 15 -4.62 -20.65 -0.76
CA GLN A 15 -3.23 -21.00 -0.47
C GLN A 15 -2.21 -20.05 -1.12
N GLU A 16 -2.61 -19.37 -2.19
CA GLU A 16 -1.80 -18.40 -2.92
C GLU A 16 -1.84 -17.00 -2.29
N ALA A 17 -2.68 -16.77 -1.29
CA ALA A 17 -2.75 -15.50 -0.59
C ALA A 17 -1.52 -15.31 0.30
N TYR A 18 -0.88 -14.15 0.20
CA TYR A 18 0.25 -13.79 1.04
C TYR A 18 0.14 -12.34 1.50
N TYR A 19 0.87 -12.04 2.57
CA TYR A 19 1.05 -10.69 3.08
C TYR A 19 2.54 -10.40 3.18
N LEU A 20 2.97 -9.25 2.66
CA LEU A 20 4.33 -8.77 2.85
C LEU A 20 4.37 -7.88 4.09
N PRO A 21 5.16 -8.22 5.12
CA PRO A 21 5.39 -7.31 6.24
C PRO A 21 6.00 -5.99 5.77
N SER A 22 5.65 -4.86 6.40
CA SER A 22 6.20 -3.53 6.04
C SER A 22 7.73 -3.54 5.95
N LYS A 23 8.40 -4.21 6.90
CA LYS A 23 9.86 -4.38 6.90
C LYS A 23 10.43 -4.98 5.61
N GLU A 24 9.71 -5.91 4.97
CA GLU A 24 10.16 -6.55 3.73
C GLU A 24 9.96 -5.61 2.54
N VAL A 25 8.86 -4.85 2.50
CA VAL A 25 8.64 -3.82 1.48
C VAL A 25 9.71 -2.72 1.58
N VAL A 26 9.99 -2.25 2.80
CA VAL A 26 11.07 -1.28 3.07
C VAL A 26 12.44 -1.82 2.65
N ARG A 27 12.73 -3.10 2.93
CA ARG A 27 13.98 -3.75 2.50
C ARG A 27 14.11 -3.71 0.97
N ARG A 28 13.05 -4.05 0.23
CA ARG A 28 13.03 -3.99 -1.24
C ARG A 28 13.17 -2.57 -1.78
N ALA A 29 12.55 -1.58 -1.13
CA ALA A 29 12.71 -0.17 -1.51
C ALA A 29 14.17 0.32 -1.34
N LYS A 30 14.82 -0.05 -0.22
CA LYS A 30 16.25 0.23 0.00
C LYS A 30 17.14 -0.45 -1.03
N GLU A 31 16.84 -1.71 -1.35
CA GLU A 31 17.54 -2.46 -2.38
C GLU A 31 17.42 -1.80 -3.76
N ALA A 32 16.20 -1.42 -4.16
CA ALA A 32 15.96 -0.71 -5.43
C ALA A 32 16.73 0.62 -5.48
N ALA A 33 16.70 1.42 -4.40
CA ALA A 33 17.46 2.66 -4.33
C ALA A 33 18.98 2.41 -4.42
N GLY A 34 19.50 1.36 -3.77
CA GLY A 34 20.90 0.95 -3.87
C GLY A 34 21.32 0.52 -5.28
N LEU A 35 20.36 0.09 -6.11
CA LEU A 35 20.55 -0.21 -7.53
C LEU A 35 20.34 1.01 -8.44
N GLY A 36 20.10 2.20 -7.88
CA GLY A 36 19.93 3.45 -8.61
C GLY A 36 18.50 3.77 -9.03
N ALA A 37 17.48 3.07 -8.50
CA ALA A 37 16.09 3.43 -8.73
C ALA A 37 15.76 4.79 -8.08
N THR A 38 15.06 5.65 -8.81
CA THR A 38 14.57 6.94 -8.33
C THR A 38 13.09 6.92 -7.94
N GLU A 39 12.37 5.85 -8.29
CA GLU A 39 10.96 5.64 -8.02
C GLU A 39 10.68 4.18 -7.66
N VAL A 40 9.70 3.97 -6.77
CA VAL A 40 9.03 2.68 -6.56
C VAL A 40 7.53 2.81 -6.78
N CYS A 41 6.96 1.82 -7.47
CA CYS A 41 5.52 1.64 -7.61
C CYS A 41 5.01 0.67 -6.53
N VAL A 42 4.06 1.10 -5.71
CA VAL A 42 3.51 0.32 -4.59
C VAL A 42 2.01 0.12 -4.79
N GLN A 43 1.63 -1.15 -4.98
CA GLN A 43 0.24 -1.59 -5.14
C GLN A 43 -0.03 -2.78 -4.24
N ALA A 44 -1.26 -2.86 -3.73
CA ALA A 44 -1.70 -3.90 -2.83
C ALA A 44 -3.13 -4.37 -3.15
N GLY A 45 -3.48 -5.53 -2.58
CA GLY A 45 -4.86 -5.98 -2.56
C GLY A 45 -5.74 -5.15 -1.62
N LEU A 46 -7.03 -5.49 -1.57
CA LEU A 46 -8.03 -4.85 -0.70
C LEU A 46 -8.56 -5.82 0.38
N PRO A 47 -7.69 -6.40 1.24
CA PRO A 47 -8.13 -7.36 2.25
C PRO A 47 -8.78 -6.64 3.44
N LEU A 48 -9.75 -7.28 4.09
CA LEU A 48 -10.34 -6.75 5.34
C LEU A 48 -9.43 -6.95 6.55
N ARG A 49 -8.52 -7.93 6.49
CA ARG A 49 -7.58 -8.31 7.55
C ARG A 49 -6.24 -8.73 6.95
N ASP A 50 -5.16 -8.52 7.68
CA ASP A 50 -3.83 -9.04 7.33
C ASP A 50 -3.67 -10.53 7.70
N ALA A 51 -2.46 -11.06 7.54
CA ALA A 51 -2.14 -12.46 7.82
C ALA A 51 -2.34 -12.86 9.29
N GLU A 52 -2.22 -11.88 10.19
CA GLU A 52 -2.40 -12.03 11.64
C GLU A 52 -3.87 -11.80 12.07
N GLY A 53 -4.75 -11.48 11.13
CA GLY A 53 -6.17 -11.21 11.40
C GLY A 53 -6.45 -9.81 11.93
N VAL A 54 -5.46 -8.91 11.94
CA VAL A 54 -5.62 -7.50 12.31
C VAL A 54 -6.35 -6.77 11.19
N ARG A 55 -7.19 -5.79 11.54
CA ARG A 55 -7.97 -5.05 10.55
C ARG A 55 -7.04 -4.28 9.62
N PHE A 56 -7.14 -4.57 8.33
CA PHE A 56 -6.41 -3.84 7.30
C PHE A 56 -7.25 -2.64 6.85
N THR A 57 -6.68 -1.44 6.92
CA THR A 57 -7.41 -0.18 6.68
C THR A 57 -6.60 0.79 5.84
N GLY A 58 -7.21 1.92 5.47
CA GLY A 58 -6.50 3.03 4.84
C GLY A 58 -5.23 3.45 5.59
N HIS A 59 -5.25 3.43 6.93
CA HIS A 59 -4.07 3.77 7.73
C HIS A 59 -2.91 2.79 7.54
N THR A 60 -3.19 1.53 7.17
CA THR A 60 -2.15 0.54 6.87
C THR A 60 -1.37 0.94 5.61
N TYR A 61 -2.06 1.44 4.58
CA TYR A 61 -1.39 1.96 3.38
C TYR A 61 -0.57 3.21 3.70
N LEU A 62 -1.15 4.16 4.45
CA LEU A 62 -0.47 5.40 4.84
C LEU A 62 0.81 5.11 5.64
N GLN A 63 0.73 4.18 6.60
CA GLN A 63 1.88 3.76 7.38
C GLN A 63 2.97 3.13 6.50
N LEU A 64 2.59 2.28 5.53
CA LEU A 64 3.56 1.67 4.61
C LEU A 64 4.31 2.73 3.80
N VAL A 65 3.62 3.74 3.28
CA VAL A 65 4.25 4.86 2.56
C VAL A 65 5.19 5.63 3.48
N ALA A 66 4.74 5.97 4.69
CA ALA A 66 5.57 6.66 5.67
C ALA A 66 6.83 5.85 6.04
N ASP A 67 6.71 4.53 6.21
CA ASP A 67 7.82 3.62 6.50
C ASP A 67 8.85 3.62 5.35
N ILE A 68 8.39 3.61 4.10
CA ILE A 68 9.27 3.68 2.91
C ILE A 68 9.99 5.04 2.87
N LYS A 69 9.27 6.16 3.05
CA LYS A 69 9.85 7.50 3.03
C LYS A 69 10.82 7.74 4.18
N ALA A 70 10.53 7.23 5.38
CA ALA A 70 11.45 7.30 6.51
C ALA A 70 12.76 6.54 6.24
N ALA A 71 12.68 5.42 5.51
CA ALA A 71 13.82 4.60 5.16
C ALA A 71 14.64 5.11 3.97
N VAL A 72 13.99 5.71 2.97
CA VAL A 72 14.60 6.22 1.74
C VAL A 72 13.96 7.57 1.35
N PRO A 73 14.35 8.67 2.01
CA PRO A 73 13.67 9.97 1.87
C PRO A 73 13.64 10.55 0.46
N ASP A 74 14.64 10.26 -0.37
CA ASP A 74 14.75 10.80 -1.72
C ASP A 74 14.03 9.97 -2.79
N LEU A 75 13.58 8.76 -2.45
CA LEU A 75 12.89 7.87 -3.38
C LEU A 75 11.47 8.39 -3.62
N HIS A 76 11.09 8.54 -4.89
CA HIS A 76 9.71 8.84 -5.26
C HIS A 76 8.81 7.63 -5.00
N VAL A 77 7.69 7.84 -4.32
CA VAL A 77 6.72 6.78 -4.03
C VAL A 77 5.49 7.02 -4.90
N HIS A 78 5.40 6.26 -6.00
CA HIS A 78 4.20 6.16 -6.81
C HIS A 78 3.33 5.05 -6.21
N ALA A 79 2.17 5.39 -5.64
CA ALA A 79 1.41 4.42 -4.86
C ALA A 79 -0.09 4.68 -4.92
N LEU A 80 -0.85 3.62 -4.63
CA LEU A 80 -2.32 3.60 -4.53
C LEU A 80 -3.03 3.73 -5.88
N SER A 81 -3.70 2.66 -6.28
CA SER A 81 -4.72 2.69 -7.31
C SER A 81 -5.98 3.45 -6.86
N PRO A 82 -6.86 3.87 -7.80
CA PRO A 82 -8.16 4.45 -7.46
C PRO A 82 -9.00 3.57 -6.52
N GLU A 83 -8.88 2.25 -6.66
CA GLU A 83 -9.59 1.28 -5.82
C GLU A 83 -9.02 1.24 -4.38
N GLU A 84 -7.71 1.36 -4.22
CA GLU A 84 -7.06 1.49 -2.91
C GLU A 84 -7.39 2.81 -2.23
N VAL A 85 -7.50 3.91 -2.99
CA VAL A 85 -7.96 5.21 -2.48
C VAL A 85 -9.39 5.13 -1.94
N VAL A 86 -10.32 4.57 -2.71
CA VAL A 86 -11.72 4.42 -2.29
C VAL A 86 -11.83 3.50 -1.09
N TYR A 87 -11.14 2.36 -1.11
CA TYR A 87 -11.13 1.40 -0.01
C TYR A 87 -10.49 1.99 1.26
N GLY A 88 -9.37 2.68 1.11
CA GLY A 88 -8.65 3.33 2.20
C GLY A 88 -9.51 4.38 2.89
N ALA A 89 -10.12 5.28 2.11
CA ALA A 89 -11.05 6.29 2.61
C ALA A 89 -12.23 5.65 3.38
N GLN A 90 -12.88 4.64 2.79
CA GLN A 90 -14.01 3.95 3.42
C GLN A 90 -13.63 3.28 4.75
N THR A 91 -12.51 2.56 4.78
CA THR A 91 -12.10 1.81 5.97
C THR A 91 -11.58 2.70 7.10
N ALA A 92 -11.01 3.86 6.75
CA ALA A 92 -10.58 4.91 7.66
C ALA A 92 -11.72 5.87 8.08
N LYS A 93 -12.92 5.74 7.49
CA LYS A 93 -14.08 6.63 7.71
C LYS A 93 -13.78 8.10 7.34
N LEU A 94 -13.08 8.29 6.24
CA LEU A 94 -12.71 9.59 5.67
C LEU A 94 -13.39 9.78 4.32
N SER A 95 -13.50 11.02 3.88
CA SER A 95 -13.73 11.33 2.47
C SER A 95 -12.51 10.97 1.62
N VAL A 96 -12.72 10.75 0.32
CA VAL A 96 -11.61 10.52 -0.64
C VAL A 96 -10.61 11.67 -0.62
N ARG A 97 -11.10 12.92 -0.52
CA ARG A 97 -10.23 14.11 -0.44
C ARG A 97 -9.33 14.08 0.79
N GLU A 98 -9.89 13.79 1.96
CA GLU A 98 -9.11 13.70 3.20
C GLU A 98 -8.09 12.57 3.14
N PHE A 99 -8.48 11.41 2.60
CA PHE A 99 -7.57 10.29 2.46
C PHE A 99 -6.39 10.60 1.53
N ILE A 100 -6.65 11.24 0.38
CA ILE A 100 -5.57 11.66 -0.54
C ILE A 100 -4.66 12.70 0.12
N ALA A 101 -5.22 13.66 0.88
CA ALA A 101 -4.41 14.63 1.60
C ALA A 101 -3.45 13.94 2.60
N LEU A 102 -3.97 12.98 3.39
CA LEU A 102 -3.15 12.17 4.28
C LEU A 102 -2.13 11.30 3.54
N ALA A 103 -2.44 10.80 2.35
CA ALA A 103 -1.51 10.04 1.52
C ALA A 103 -0.33 10.91 1.04
N VAL A 104 -0.60 12.14 0.62
CA VAL A 104 0.43 13.12 0.28
C VAL A 104 1.27 13.47 1.52
N GLU A 105 0.66 13.66 2.69
CA GLU A 105 1.37 13.90 3.96
C GLU A 105 2.25 12.73 4.38
N ALA A 106 1.78 11.49 4.17
CA ALA A 106 2.58 10.28 4.39
C ALA A 106 3.76 10.16 3.39
N GLY A 107 3.66 10.85 2.25
CA GLY A 107 4.74 11.00 1.27
C GLY A 107 4.52 10.26 -0.05
N VAL A 108 3.26 10.00 -0.43
CA VAL A 108 2.91 9.65 -1.81
C VAL A 108 3.24 10.82 -2.73
N GLY A 109 4.08 10.58 -3.74
CA GLY A 109 4.46 11.59 -4.72
C GLY A 109 3.57 11.61 -5.97
N SER A 110 3.00 10.46 -6.32
CA SER A 110 2.02 10.31 -7.41
C SER A 110 1.13 9.08 -7.18
N LEU A 111 -0.06 9.09 -7.79
CA LEU A 111 -0.98 7.95 -7.86
C LEU A 111 -0.83 7.19 -9.18
#